data_AF-A0A1V5JF33-F1
#
_entry.id   AF-A0A1V5JF33-F1
#
_cell.length_a   1.000
_cell.length_b   1.000
_cell.length_c   1.000
_cell.angle_alpha   90.00
_cell.angle_beta   90.00
_cell.angle_gamma   90.00
#
_symmetry.space_group_name_H-M   'P 1'
#
loop_
_entity.id
_entity.type
_entity.pdbx_description
1 polymer ?
#
loop_
_entity_poly.entity_id
_entity_poly.type
_entity_poly.pdbx_seq_one_letter_code
_entity_poly.pdbx_strand_id
1 'polypeptide(L)' 'MAKDEVVAVVVTGNGLKDVPSARRATGAPLVVDPDLGDLLRKMAEGGAR' A
#
# COMPACT_ATOMS: atom_id res chain seq x y z
N MET A 1 10.91 -28.59 -4.07
CA MET A 1 9.84 -28.41 -5.05
C MET A 1 10.16 -29.30 -6.23
N ALA A 2 9.44 -30.41 -6.37
CA ALA A 2 9.59 -31.30 -7.52
C ALA A 2 8.94 -30.64 -8.75
N LYS A 3 9.37 -31.05 -9.96
CA LYS A 3 8.98 -30.42 -11.23
C LYS A 3 7.47 -30.40 -11.51
N ASP A 4 6.71 -31.31 -10.88
CA ASP A 4 5.30 -31.55 -11.14
C ASP A 4 4.39 -31.25 -9.93
N GLU A 5 4.88 -30.53 -8.92
CA GLU A 5 4.05 -30.11 -7.79
C GLU A 5 3.12 -28.95 -8.18
N VAL A 6 1.85 -29.07 -7.79
CA VAL A 6 0.82 -28.04 -7.99
C VAL A 6 0.43 -27.45 -6.65
N VAL A 7 0.54 -26.13 -6.52
CA VAL A 7 0.16 -25.39 -5.32
C VAL A 7 -1.16 -24.67 -5.56
N ALA A 8 -2.14 -24.93 -4.68
CA ALA A 8 -3.38 -24.16 -4.64
C ALA A 8 -3.33 -23.14 -3.50
N VAL A 9 -3.62 -21.88 -3.81
CA VAL A 9 -3.74 -20.80 -2.83
C VAL A 9 -5.19 -20.34 -2.80
N VAL A 10 -5.87 -20.57 -1.68
CA VAL A 10 -7.28 -20.19 -1.49
C VAL A 10 -7.36 -19.01 -0.54
N VAL A 11 -7.77 -17.86 -1.06
CA VAL A 11 -7.95 -16.64 -0.29
C VAL A 11 -9.45 -16.45 -0.01
N THR A 12 -9.85 -16.69 1.23
CA THR A 12 -11.27 -16.63 1.65
C THR A 12 -11.74 -15.24 2.08
N GLY A 13 -10.84 -14.25 2.12
CA GLY A 13 -11.17 -12.85 2.45
C GLY A 13 -10.07 -11.87 2.03
N ASN A 14 -10.43 -10.62 1.77
CA ASN A 14 -9.53 -9.60 1.19
C ASN A 14 -8.56 -8.94 2.20
N GLY A 15 -8.50 -9.42 3.44
CA GLY A 15 -7.60 -8.88 4.48
C GLY A 15 -8.05 -7.59 5.18
N LEU A 16 -9.19 -6.98 4.82
CA LEU A 16 -9.64 -5.70 5.42
C LEU A 16 -9.97 -5.77 6.93
N LYS A 17 -10.00 -6.99 7.49
CA LYS A 17 -10.24 -7.23 8.93
C LYS A 17 -8.99 -7.03 9.79
N ASP A 18 -7.79 -6.98 9.18
CA ASP A 18 -6.51 -6.76 9.89
C ASP A 18 -6.03 -5.31 9.71
N VAL A 19 -6.69 -4.42 10.43
CA VAL A 19 -6.35 -2.99 10.46
C VAL A 19 -4.88 -2.73 10.84
N PRO A 20 -4.28 -3.42 11.83
CA PRO A 20 -2.85 -3.27 12.13
C PRO A 20 -1.92 -3.57 10.93
N SER A 21 -2.15 -4.66 10.21
CA SER A 21 -1.33 -4.98 9.03
C SER A 21 -1.52 -3.97 7.89
N ALA A 22 -2.76 -3.54 7.63
CA ALA A 22 -3.04 -2.53 6.62
C ALA A 22 -2.34 -1.19 6.94
N ARG A 23 -2.31 -0.78 8.22
CA ARG A 23 -1.58 0.42 8.66
C ARG A 23 -0.07 0.29 8.46
N ARG A 24 0.52 -0.90 8.68
CA ARG A 24 1.94 -1.12 8.43
C ARG A 24 2.29 -1.07 6.94
N ALA A 25 1.40 -1.54 6.07
CA ALA A 25 1.63 -1.62 4.63
C ALA A 25 1.51 -0.26 3.90
N THR A 26 0.80 0.72 4.48
CA THR A 26 0.43 1.98 3.82
C THR A 26 1.45 3.12 3.99
N GLY A 27 2.46 2.95 4.86
CA GLY A 27 3.47 3.98 5.10
C GLY A 27 2.95 5.20 5.86
N ALA A 28 3.78 6.24 5.97
CA ALA A 28 3.39 7.49 6.60
C ALA A 28 2.58 8.38 5.63
N PRO A 29 1.55 9.10 6.10
CA PRO A 29 0.83 10.07 5.28
C PRO A 29 1.76 11.19 4.79
N LEU A 30 1.44 11.75 3.61
CA LEU A 30 2.10 12.94 3.09
C LEU A 30 1.66 14.17 3.88
N VAL A 31 2.57 14.79 4.63
CA VAL A 31 2.29 16.03 5.38
C VAL A 31 2.46 17.22 4.45
N VAL A 32 1.40 18.00 4.26
CA VAL A 32 1.38 19.20 3.41
C VAL A 32 0.97 20.42 4.22
N ASP A 33 1.53 21.57 3.89
CA ASP A 33 1.05 22.86 4.38
C ASP A 33 -0.29 23.19 3.72
N PRO A 34 -1.13 24.07 4.31
CA PRO A 34 -2.40 24.50 3.73
C PRO A 34 -2.18 25.47 2.54
N ASP A 35 -1.34 25.07 1.60
CA ASP A 35 -0.96 25.78 0.38
C ASP A 35 -1.11 24.83 -0.83
N LEU A 36 -1.77 25.32 -1.87
CA LEU A 36 -2.02 24.52 -3.07
C LEU A 36 -0.72 24.19 -3.82
N GLY A 37 0.26 25.09 -3.79
CA GLY A 37 1.56 24.86 -4.42
C GLY A 37 2.34 23.74 -3.73
N ASP A 38 2.34 23.73 -2.39
CA ASP A 38 2.95 22.66 -1.59
C ASP A 38 2.32 21.30 -1.87
N LEU A 39 0.98 21.24 -1.93
CA LEU A 39 0.26 20.01 -2.29
C LEU A 39 0.69 19.47 -3.66
N LEU A 40 0.67 20.31 -4.70
CA LEU A 40 0.99 19.88 -6.06
C LEU A 40 2.43 19.40 -6.19
N ARG A 41 3.40 20.09 -5.56
CA ARG A 41 4.81 19.68 -5.55
C ARG A 41 4.99 18.32 -4.89
N LYS A 42 4.46 18.16 -3.67
CA LYS A 42 4.60 16.92 -2.89
C LYS A 42 3.88 15.74 -3.54
N MET A 43 2.76 15.96 -4.23
CA MET A 43 2.10 14.92 -5.02
C MET A 43 2.93 14.49 -6.24
N ALA A 44 3.58 15.43 -6.93
CA ALA A 44 4.45 15.11 -8.07
C ALA A 44 5.71 14.33 -7.62
N GLU A 45 6.26 14.65 -6.45
CA GLU A 45 7.41 13.96 -5.85
C GLU A 45 7.04 12.59 -5.26
N GLY A 46 5.84 12.46 -4.69
CA GLY A 46 5.35 11.25 -4.02
C GLY A 46 4.67 10.22 -4.92
N GLY A 47 4.26 10.59 -6.14
CA GLY A 47 3.54 9.72 -7.08
C GLY A 47 4.39 8.68 -7.82
N ALA A 48 5.69 8.60 -7.54
CA ALA A 48 6.64 7.69 -8.18
C ALA A 48 7.31 6.74 -7.19
N ARG A 49 6.52 5.97 -6.42
CA ARG A 49 6.96 4.72 -5.77
C ARG A 49 5.85 3.70 -5.76
#